data_AF-A0A1S8N5A7-F1
#
_entry.id   AF-A0A1S8N5A7-F1
#
_cell.length_a   1.000
_cell.length_b   1.000
_cell.length_c   1.000
_cell.angle_alpha   90.00
_cell.angle_beta   90.00
_cell.angle_gamma   90.00
#
_symmetry.space_group_name_H-M   'P 1'
#
loop_
_entity.id
_entity.type
_entity.pdbx_description
1 polymer ?
#
loop_
_entity_poly.entity_id
_entity_poly.type
_entity_poly.pdbx_seq_one_letter_code
_entity_poly.pdbx_strand_id
1 'polypeptide(L)'
;MTDGQWYDVSLADMSHKNSLFEKQLKGVTNIFESGHLDAVEYWNTKGKYTGAKSEKVREYMTDHKNYYLEHKKYNRSDGASLKNKDGTRMTYDPPEVGGGSCSSKARACK
;
A
#
# COMPACT_ATOMS: atom_id res chain seq x y z
N MET A 1 -1.85 7.96 -12.31
CA MET A 1 -1.44 9.19 -13.03
C MET A 1 -2.65 9.98 -13.44
N THR A 2 -2.63 11.26 -13.09
CA THR A 2 -3.71 12.25 -13.16
C THR A 2 -4.30 12.43 -14.55
N ASP A 3 -5.56 12.82 -14.60
CA ASP A 3 -6.32 13.27 -15.78
C ASP A 3 -5.78 14.56 -16.45
N GLY A 4 -4.59 15.02 -16.08
CA GLY A 4 -3.96 16.24 -16.56
C GLY A 4 -4.57 17.53 -16.00
N GLN A 5 -5.52 17.42 -15.07
CA GLN A 5 -6.15 18.58 -14.45
C GLN A 5 -5.36 19.01 -13.21
N TRP A 6 -5.31 20.32 -13.01
CA TRP A 6 -4.75 20.91 -11.79
C TRP A 6 -5.83 20.93 -10.71
N TYR A 7 -5.48 20.42 -9.54
CA TYR A 7 -6.34 20.37 -8.37
C TYR A 7 -5.76 21.21 -7.24
N ASP A 8 -6.63 21.68 -6.35
CA ASP A 8 -6.21 22.32 -5.11
C ASP A 8 -5.43 21.32 -4.24
N VAL A 9 -4.35 21.77 -3.60
CA VAL A 9 -3.49 20.95 -2.74
C VAL A 9 -4.25 20.30 -1.58
N SER A 10 -5.36 20.89 -1.13
CA SER A 10 -6.27 20.31 -0.13
C SER A 10 -6.94 19.00 -0.56
N LEU A 11 -6.89 18.66 -1.85
CA LEU A 11 -7.39 17.41 -2.40
C LEU A 11 -6.29 16.34 -2.55
N ALA A 12 -5.03 16.72 -2.37
CA ALA A 12 -3.90 15.81 -2.42
C ALA A 12 -3.85 14.93 -1.15
N ASP A 13 -3.49 13.67 -1.37
CA ASP A 13 -3.32 12.66 -0.34
C ASP A 13 -2.05 11.85 -0.62
N MET A 14 -1.49 11.25 0.43
CA MET A 14 -0.28 10.43 0.31
C MET A 14 -0.64 9.02 -0.17
N SER A 15 -0.39 8.76 -1.45
CA SER A 15 -0.57 7.44 -2.04
C SER A 15 0.74 6.65 -2.00
N HIS A 16 0.67 5.35 -1.72
CA HIS A 16 1.83 4.47 -1.82
C HIS A 16 2.17 4.23 -3.29
N LYS A 17 3.46 4.31 -3.61
CA LYS A 17 3.98 3.86 -4.90
C LYS A 17 3.78 2.35 -5.02
N ASN A 18 3.44 1.90 -6.21
CA ASN A 18 3.26 0.50 -6.54
C ASN A 18 3.79 0.21 -7.95
N SER A 19 3.76 -1.05 -8.36
CA SER A 19 4.23 -1.47 -9.68
C SER A 19 3.49 -0.81 -10.87
N LEU A 20 2.25 -0.34 -10.68
CA LEU A 20 1.53 0.42 -11.71
C LEU A 20 2.09 1.84 -11.84
N PHE A 21 2.34 2.50 -10.72
CA PHE A 21 2.99 3.81 -10.68
C PHE A 21 4.36 3.76 -11.37
N GLU A 22 5.18 2.75 -11.07
CA GLU A 22 6.52 2.60 -11.68
C GLU A 22 6.46 2.45 -13.21
N LYS A 23 5.53 1.62 -13.70
CA LYS A 23 5.28 1.46 -15.15
C LYS A 23 4.86 2.77 -15.81
N GLN A 24 3.98 3.52 -15.14
CA GLN A 24 3.50 4.81 -15.62
C GLN A 24 4.63 5.86 -15.62
N LEU A 25 5.40 5.95 -14.53
CA LEU A 25 6.54 6.85 -14.40
C LEU A 25 7.57 6.62 -15.51
N LYS A 26 7.91 5.36 -15.77
CA LYS A 26 8.80 4.97 -16.87
C LYS A 26 8.26 5.42 -18.23
N GLY A 27 6.96 5.26 -18.47
CA GLY A 27 6.33 5.66 -19.73
C GLY A 27 6.36 7.17 -19.99
N VAL A 28 6.28 7.99 -18.95
CA VAL A 28 6.23 9.46 -19.07
C VAL A 28 7.60 10.12 -19.00
N THR A 29 8.44 9.69 -18.04
CA THR A 29 9.69 10.38 -17.68
C THR A 29 10.94 9.63 -18.09
N ASN A 30 10.80 8.36 -18.51
CA ASN A 30 11.91 7.43 -18.75
C ASN A 30 12.82 7.19 -17.51
N ILE A 31 12.35 7.55 -16.31
CA ILE A 31 12.99 7.24 -15.03
C ILE A 31 12.64 5.80 -14.64
N PHE A 32 13.62 5.06 -14.15
CA PHE A 32 13.44 3.70 -13.67
C PHE A 32 13.46 3.67 -12.14
N GLU A 33 12.28 3.78 -11.53
CA GLU A 33 12.07 3.42 -10.13
C GLU A 33 11.53 1.98 -10.07
N SER A 34 11.97 1.21 -9.08
CA SER A 34 11.50 -0.16 -8.88
C SER A 34 11.55 -0.57 -7.41
N GLY A 35 10.66 -1.48 -7.03
CA GLY A 35 10.65 -2.11 -5.71
C GLY A 35 9.65 -1.52 -4.73
N HIS A 36 8.79 -0.59 -5.17
CA HIS A 36 7.71 -0.06 -4.36
C HIS A 36 6.50 -1.00 -4.35
N LEU A 37 5.96 -1.21 -3.15
CA LEU A 37 4.76 -2.01 -2.94
C LEU A 37 3.67 -1.12 -2.35
N ASP A 38 2.43 -1.41 -2.70
CA ASP A 38 1.31 -0.80 -1.99
C ASP A 38 1.36 -1.15 -0.49
N ALA A 39 0.79 -0.32 0.37
CA ALA A 39 0.70 -0.56 1.82
C ALA A 39 0.16 -1.95 2.16
N VAL A 40 -0.95 -2.35 1.51
CA VAL A 40 -1.62 -3.63 1.78
C VAL A 40 -0.80 -4.79 1.22
N GLU A 41 -0.16 -4.59 0.06
CA GLU A 41 0.71 -5.59 -0.55
C GLU A 41 1.96 -5.84 0.31
N TYR A 42 2.62 -4.77 0.77
CA TYR A 42 3.74 -4.88 1.69
C TYR A 42 3.33 -5.58 2.99
N TRP A 43 2.18 -5.19 3.55
CA TRP A 43 1.67 -5.81 4.77
C TRP A 43 1.44 -7.32 4.59
N ASN A 44 0.70 -7.71 3.56
CA ASN A 44 0.35 -9.11 3.33
C ASN A 44 1.57 -9.98 2.96
N THR A 45 2.60 -9.41 2.34
CA THR A 45 3.77 -10.19 1.90
C THR A 45 4.91 -10.21 2.90
N LYS A 46 5.09 -9.13 3.68
CA LYS A 46 6.25 -8.93 4.57
C LYS A 46 5.82 -8.54 5.97
N GLY A 47 4.96 -7.53 6.09
CA GLY A 47 4.64 -6.89 7.37
C GLY A 47 3.97 -7.84 8.38
N LYS A 48 2.98 -8.61 7.94
CA LYS A 48 2.18 -9.49 8.79
C LYS A 48 3.00 -10.56 9.53
N TYR A 49 4.16 -10.93 8.98
CA TYR A 49 5.07 -11.92 9.56
C TYR A 49 6.05 -11.34 10.59
N THR A 50 6.26 -10.02 10.58
CA THR A 50 7.17 -9.35 11.53
C THR A 50 6.42 -8.68 12.68
N GLY A 51 5.13 -8.41 12.51
CA GLY A 51 4.25 -7.77 13.49
C GLY A 51 3.99 -6.29 13.20
N ALA A 52 2.80 -5.81 13.56
CA ALA A 52 2.31 -4.46 13.23
C ALA A 52 3.19 -3.31 13.77
N LYS A 53 3.92 -3.55 14.85
CA LYS A 53 4.78 -2.55 15.50
C LYS A 53 6.28 -2.82 15.30
N SER A 54 6.64 -3.76 14.43
CA SER A 54 8.05 -4.05 14.16
C SER A 54 8.75 -2.83 13.58
N GLU A 55 10.05 -2.71 13.87
CA GLU A 55 10.89 -1.65 13.31
C GLU A 55 10.86 -1.68 11.78
N LYS A 56 10.94 -2.86 11.17
CA LYS A 56 10.85 -3.06 9.71
C LYS A 56 9.58 -2.50 9.09
N VAL A 57 8.42 -2.71 9.72
CA VAL A 57 7.14 -2.18 9.23
C VAL A 57 7.13 -0.65 9.36
N ARG A 58 7.66 -0.11 10.46
CA ARG A 58 7.73 1.35 10.66
C ARG A 58 8.65 2.02 9.68
N GLU A 59 9.84 1.47 9.46
CA GLU A 59 10.80 1.94 8.45
C GLU A 59 10.13 2.04 7.07
N TYR A 60 9.39 1.01 6.68
CA TYR A 60 8.68 1.02 5.40
C TYR A 60 7.55 2.06 5.34
N MET A 61 6.69 2.10 6.36
CA MET A 61 5.50 2.95 6.42
C MET A 61 5.83 4.44 6.64
N THR A 62 7.04 4.78 7.07
CA THR A 62 7.45 6.17 7.32
C THR A 62 8.44 6.71 6.29
N ASP A 63 8.97 5.86 5.41
CA ASP A 63 9.85 6.31 4.34
C ASP A 63 9.06 7.02 3.25
N HIS A 64 9.24 8.35 3.19
CA HIS A 64 8.67 9.23 2.15
C HIS A 64 8.93 8.75 0.71
N LYS A 65 10.01 8.00 0.45
CA LYS A 65 10.31 7.47 -0.89
C LYS A 65 9.28 6.48 -1.39
N ASN A 66 8.52 5.85 -0.49
CA ASN A 66 7.44 4.94 -0.81
C ASN A 66 6.12 5.65 -1.14
N TYR A 67 6.09 6.98 -1.08
CA TYR A 67 4.88 7.77 -1.28
C TYR A 67 5.01 8.76 -2.44
N TYR A 68 3.87 9.14 -2.99
CA TYR A 68 3.70 10.27 -3.89
C TYR A 68 2.37 10.97 -3.60
N LEU A 69 2.26 12.24 -4.01
CA LEU A 69 1.01 12.99 -3.87
C LEU A 69 0.07 12.62 -5.02
N GLU A 70 -1.14 12.19 -4.68
CA GLU A 70 -2.19 11.86 -5.64
C GLU A 70 -3.52 12.42 -5.14
N HIS A 71 -4.45 12.68 -6.05
CA HIS A 71 -5.77 13.15 -5.66
C HIS A 71 -6.50 12.07 -4.85
N LYS A 72 -7.06 12.42 -3.69
CA LYS A 72 -7.70 11.49 -2.73
C LYS A 72 -8.71 10.50 -3.33
N LYS A 73 -9.42 10.92 -4.38
CA LYS A 73 -10.37 10.06 -5.12
C LYS A 73 -9.67 8.89 -5.82
N TYR A 74 -8.53 9.15 -6.45
CA TYR A 74 -7.75 8.13 -7.15
C TYR A 74 -6.99 7.27 -6.15
N ASN A 75 -6.38 7.87 -5.11
CA ASN A 75 -5.71 7.12 -4.03
C ASN A 75 -6.61 6.01 -3.45
N ARG A 76 -7.86 6.36 -3.12
CA ARG A 76 -8.87 5.40 -2.63
C ARG A 76 -9.22 4.33 -3.68
N SER A 77 -9.37 4.74 -4.94
CA SER A 77 -9.75 3.83 -6.03
C SER A 77 -8.65 2.82 -6.35
N ASP A 78 -7.40 3.25 -6.30
CA ASP A 78 -6.23 2.41 -6.52
C ASP A 78 -6.15 1.32 -5.45
N GLY A 79 -6.31 1.70 -4.17
CA GLY A 79 -6.40 0.74 -3.07
C GLY A 79 -7.54 -0.27 -3.23
N ALA A 80 -8.71 0.16 -3.72
CA ALA A 80 -9.83 -0.74 -4.00
C ALA A 80 -9.58 -1.68 -5.21
N SER A 81 -8.69 -1.28 -6.11
CA SER A 81 -8.37 -2.00 -7.36
C SER A 81 -7.18 -2.95 -7.21
N LEU A 82 -6.51 -2.97 -6.05
CA LEU A 82 -5.45 -3.92 -5.75
C LEU A 82 -5.97 -5.35 -5.81
N LYS A 83 -5.20 -6.22 -6.45
CA LYS A 83 -5.54 -7.63 -6.63
C LYS A 83 -4.42 -8.54 -6.16
N ASN A 84 -4.82 -9.65 -5.56
CA ASN A 84 -3.97 -10.79 -5.32
C ASN A 84 -3.56 -11.46 -6.64
N LYS A 85 -2.59 -12.37 -6.59
CA LYS A 85 -2.13 -13.13 -7.77
C LYS A 85 -3.23 -13.99 -8.42
N ASP A 86 -4.23 -14.39 -7.64
CA ASP A 86 -5.42 -15.13 -8.09
C ASP A 86 -6.50 -14.21 -8.73
N GLY A 87 -6.25 -12.90 -8.78
CA GLY A 87 -7.18 -11.90 -9.32
C GLY A 87 -8.27 -11.44 -8.35
N THR A 88 -8.32 -11.99 -7.13
CA THR A 88 -9.24 -11.53 -6.08
C THR A 88 -8.82 -10.17 -5.54
N ARG A 89 -9.77 -9.39 -5.00
CA ARG A 89 -9.44 -8.08 -4.39
C ARG A 89 -8.54 -8.30 -3.19
N MET A 90 -7.39 -7.61 -3.18
CA MET A 90 -6.47 -7.64 -2.05
C MET A 90 -7.09 -6.91 -0.86
N THR A 91 -7.12 -7.58 0.27
CA THR A 91 -7.61 -7.03 1.54
C THR A 91 -6.58 -7.26 2.63
N TYR A 92 -6.70 -6.55 3.74
CA TYR A 92 -5.82 -6.70 4.88
C TYR A 92 -5.88 -8.11 5.47
N ASP A 93 -4.72 -8.78 5.55
CA ASP A 93 -4.57 -10.03 6.28
C ASP A 93 -4.27 -9.77 7.77
N PRO A 94 -4.79 -10.58 8.71
CA PRO A 94 -4.36 -10.49 10.10
C PRO A 94 -2.86 -10.81 10.26
N PRO A 95 -2.19 -10.26 11.30
CA PRO A 95 -0.79 -10.57 11.59
C PRO A 95 -0.60 -12.06 11.94
N GLU A 96 0.45 -12.70 11.42
CA GLU A 96 0.64 -14.16 11.52
C GLU A 96 1.62 -14.61 12.63
N VAL A 97 2.33 -13.72 13.33
CA VAL A 97 3.24 -14.14 14.42
C VAL A 97 3.49 -13.05 15.45
N GLY A 98 3.47 -13.42 16.74
CA GLY A 98 4.31 -12.85 17.81
C GLY A 98 4.21 -11.37 18.19
N GLY A 99 3.40 -10.53 17.53
CA GLY A 99 3.24 -9.11 17.85
C GLY A 99 1.85 -8.82 18.43
N GLY A 100 1.70 -8.97 19.75
CA GLY A 100 0.41 -9.04 20.45
C GLY A 100 -0.63 -7.97 20.10
N SER A 101 -1.83 -8.44 19.76
CA SER A 101 -3.02 -8.30 20.60
C SER A 101 -4.01 -9.38 20.17
N CYS A 102 -4.23 -10.35 21.07
CA CYS A 102 -5.41 -11.19 21.02
C CYS A 102 -6.62 -10.27 21.24
N SER A 103 -7.32 -9.88 20.17
CA SER A 103 -8.63 -9.26 20.30
C SER A 103 -9.66 -10.37 20.30
N SER A 104 -9.94 -10.86 21.50
CA SER A 104 -11.09 -11.70 21.80
C SER A 104 -12.39 -11.00 21.40
N LYS A 105 -12.87 -11.26 20.18
CA LYS A 105 -14.31 -11.30 19.85
C LYS A 105 -14.52 -12.20 18.62
N ALA A 106 -14.88 -13.46 18.92
CA ALA A 106 -15.58 -14.46 18.11
C ALA A 106 -15.10 -14.63 16.65
N ARG A 107 -14.55 -15.77 16.21
CA ARG A 107 -15.14 -17.11 16.26
C ARG A 107 -14.07 -18.11 15.79
N ALA A 108 -13.90 -19.18 16.54
CA ALA A 108 -13.34 -20.47 16.11
C ALA A 108 -12.01 -20.46 15.32
N CYS A 109 -10.88 -20.59 16.03
CA CYS A 109 -9.81 -21.46 15.55
C CYS A 109 -10.19 -22.89 15.96
N LYS A 110 -10.32 -23.79 14.98
CA LYS A 110 -10.46 -25.24 15.16
C LYS A 110 -9.15 -25.89 14.78
#